data_AF-A0A7J6GKX8-F1
#
_entry.id   AF-A0A7J6GKX8-F1
#
_cell.length_a   1.000
_cell.length_b   1.000
_cell.length_c   1.000
_cell.angle_alpha   90.00
_cell.angle_beta   90.00
_cell.angle_gamma   90.00
#
_symmetry.space_group_name_H-M   'P 1'
#
loop_
_entity.id
_entity.type
_entity.pdbx_description
1 polymer ?
#
loop_
_entity_poly.entity_id
_entity_poly.type
_entity_poly.pdbx_seq_one_letter_code
_entity_poly.pdbx_strand_id
1 'polypeptide(L)'
;MVFSYRVFNLILVTINKLIYSNLASELCCSSSYFRLKEERKPNIKVNNSYQFISSSTMFRVLLILSLLGSSSLWIGRVNSHEESGEWSCNSDDSETQLVAEFRPGFITLDGHTDDWKDIDGFEFSLLPALDPDAEHEYKDGKMTVKALHDGHDMYFMLQVDGDYVYSKGENKKCPSVALMFQIGEDASYHNMGGCKEGVSSCTSKTCKGHEVDIMHFSIGNAIPGRLYGSNPLDNGEGNGDDRFGHLVDLYAWNPHCRYIDGKGPSGNDSRSQNDWKGAWWHSSFTLHSGFVEEDSPYAKDGQKGTYFYEFSRPLRTLDRLQQDAQFTIGETSKMSVAFWYPPDGLPWHGSGHFSISCDWISLDVIPGRSVVRTGTSSSGSGVFALLLSVVSLCGSVFVGYWVIYRPRRIPFTPMETQMENI
;
A
#
# COMPACT_ATOMS: atom_id res chain seq x y z
N MET A 1 -0.41 29.37 -46.39
CA MET A 1 0.93 28.98 -45.90
C MET A 1 1.54 29.95 -44.86
N VAL A 2 0.75 30.83 -44.22
CA VAL A 2 1.22 31.73 -43.13
C VAL A 2 0.63 31.31 -41.76
N PHE A 3 -0.46 30.55 -41.75
CA PHE A 3 -1.12 30.07 -40.54
C PHE A 3 -0.33 28.96 -39.81
N SER A 4 0.35 28.07 -40.57
CA SER A 4 1.08 26.93 -40.00
C SER A 4 2.38 27.33 -39.28
N TYR A 5 3.01 28.45 -39.68
CA TYR A 5 4.25 28.94 -39.09
C TYR A 5 4.04 29.59 -37.72
N ARG A 6 2.86 30.18 -37.48
CA ARG A 6 2.52 30.80 -36.19
C ARG A 6 2.20 29.76 -35.13
N VAL A 7 1.54 28.65 -35.50
CA VAL A 7 1.22 27.55 -34.58
C VAL A 7 2.48 26.80 -34.15
N PHE A 8 3.42 26.56 -35.08
CA PHE A 8 4.68 25.88 -34.76
C PHE A 8 5.58 26.70 -33.83
N ASN A 9 5.66 28.02 -34.02
CA ASN A 9 6.37 28.90 -33.10
C ASN A 9 5.69 28.99 -31.73
N LEU A 10 4.35 28.93 -31.67
CA LEU A 10 3.63 28.93 -30.39
C LEU A 10 3.93 27.67 -29.58
N ILE A 11 3.99 26.51 -30.24
CA ILE A 11 4.31 25.21 -29.62
C ILE A 11 5.77 25.21 -29.12
N LEU A 12 6.72 25.70 -29.92
CA LEU A 12 8.14 25.74 -29.52
C LEU A 12 8.39 26.69 -28.33
N VAL A 13 7.69 27.84 -28.29
CA VAL A 13 7.76 28.78 -27.17
C VAL A 13 7.11 28.21 -25.91
N THR A 14 6.05 27.41 -26.05
CA THR A 14 5.37 26.76 -24.92
C THR A 14 6.22 25.63 -24.33
N ILE A 15 6.89 24.83 -25.16
CA ILE A 15 7.80 23.77 -24.72
C ILE A 15 9.03 24.37 -24.03
N ASN A 16 9.62 25.46 -24.56
CA ASN A 16 10.73 26.14 -23.89
C ASN A 16 10.32 26.80 -22.57
N LYS A 17 9.08 27.31 -22.43
CA LYS A 17 8.56 27.81 -21.16
C LYS A 17 8.36 26.71 -20.11
N LEU A 18 7.91 25.52 -20.52
CA LEU A 18 7.75 24.36 -19.63
C LEU A 18 9.09 23.78 -19.14
N ILE A 19 10.12 23.83 -19.98
CA ILE A 19 11.47 23.39 -19.60
C ILE A 19 12.13 24.39 -18.64
N TYR A 20 11.92 25.70 -18.84
CA TYR A 20 12.47 26.73 -17.93
C TYR A 20 11.69 26.85 -16.60
N SER A 21 10.40 26.54 -16.55
CA SER A 21 9.63 26.57 -15.30
C SER A 21 9.99 25.41 -14.35
N ASN A 22 10.37 24.24 -14.89
CA ASN A 22 10.79 23.09 -14.07
C ASN A 22 12.23 23.21 -13.54
N LEU A 23 13.08 24.01 -14.17
CA LEU A 23 14.44 24.29 -13.66
C LEU A 23 14.49 25.43 -12.62
N ALA A 24 13.42 26.21 -12.47
CA ALA A 24 13.35 27.31 -11.50
C ALA A 24 12.73 26.90 -10.15
N SER A 25 12.10 25.72 -10.05
CA SER A 25 11.52 25.19 -8.81
C SER A 25 12.49 24.38 -7.93
N GLU A 26 13.72 24.10 -8.40
CA GLU A 26 14.73 23.32 -7.65
C GLU A 26 15.85 24.17 -7.01
N LEU A 27 15.76 25.51 -7.01
CA LEU A 27 16.83 26.39 -6.51
C LEU A 27 16.45 27.35 -5.39
N CYS A 28 15.32 27.14 -4.70
CA CYS A 28 14.87 28.06 -3.65
C CYS A 28 14.43 27.35 -2.35
N CYS A 29 15.34 26.58 -1.74
CA CYS A 29 15.33 26.31 -0.29
C CYS A 29 16.65 25.67 0.16
N SER A 30 17.71 26.47 0.27
CA SER A 30 18.91 26.11 1.03
C SER A 30 19.56 27.38 1.59
N SER A 31 20.00 27.32 2.86
CA SER A 31 20.48 28.39 3.76
C SER A 31 19.37 28.88 4.72
N SER A 32 19.47 28.80 6.05
CA SER A 32 20.61 28.86 6.99
C SER A 32 20.20 28.14 8.30
N TYR A 33 21.04 27.43 9.07
CA TYR A 33 21.94 27.99 10.08
C TYR A 33 22.86 26.89 10.63
N PHE A 34 24.17 26.99 10.37
CA PHE A 34 25.24 26.31 11.12
C PHE A 34 25.89 27.38 12.00
N ARG A 35 25.91 27.18 13.34
CA ARG A 35 26.81 27.94 14.22
C ARG A 35 27.46 26.99 15.21
N LEU A 36 28.71 26.67 14.90
CA LEU A 36 29.68 26.00 15.75
C LEU A 36 29.88 26.78 17.06
N LYS A 37 29.95 26.07 18.18
CA LYS A 37 30.65 26.57 19.38
C LYS A 37 31.37 25.42 20.10
N GLU A 38 32.61 25.29 19.65
CA GLU A 38 33.85 24.93 20.32
C GLU A 38 33.85 24.70 21.84
N GLU A 39 34.62 23.67 22.20
CA GLU A 39 34.90 23.11 23.51
C GLU A 39 35.35 24.14 24.56
N ARG A 40 34.91 23.95 25.81
CA ARG A 40 35.69 24.32 27.00
C ARG A 40 35.49 23.31 28.12
N LYS A 41 36.55 22.54 28.40
CA LYS A 41 36.72 21.75 29.63
C LYS A 41 36.62 22.65 30.87
N PRO A 42 36.08 22.14 31.99
CA PRO A 42 36.56 22.55 33.30
C PRO A 42 37.24 21.39 34.05
N ASN A 43 38.35 21.77 34.66
CA ASN A 43 39.18 21.01 35.59
C ASN A 43 38.37 20.32 36.69
N ILE A 44 38.68 19.04 36.90
CA ILE A 44 38.38 18.30 38.13
C ILE A 44 39.27 18.87 39.23
N LYS A 45 38.67 19.58 40.19
CA LYS A 45 39.22 19.73 41.54
C LYS A 45 38.51 18.75 42.45
N VAL A 46 39.25 17.74 42.88
CA VAL A 46 38.86 16.82 43.96
C VAL A 46 38.90 17.63 45.27
N ASN A 47 37.75 17.83 45.89
CA ASN A 47 37.67 18.19 47.30
C ASN A 47 36.80 17.13 48.00
N ASN A 48 37.45 16.34 48.84
CA ASN A 48 36.81 15.41 49.76
C ASN A 48 36.02 16.19 50.80
N SER A 49 34.71 16.04 50.78
CA SER A 49 33.84 16.32 51.92
C SER A 49 32.82 15.20 52.00
N TYR A 50 33.09 14.23 52.89
CA TYR A 50 32.15 13.20 53.28
C TYR A 50 30.95 13.87 53.99
N GLN A 51 29.85 14.04 53.27
CA GLN A 51 28.55 14.29 53.90
C GLN A 51 27.79 12.96 53.99
N PHE A 52 27.45 12.61 55.22
CA PHE A 52 26.59 11.49 55.60
C PHE A 52 25.26 11.59 54.82
N ILE A 53 25.04 10.66 53.90
CA ILE A 53 23.74 10.47 53.25
C ILE A 53 22.81 9.83 54.28
N SER A 54 21.80 10.58 54.70
CA SER A 54 20.74 10.10 55.59
C SER A 54 20.02 8.91 54.95
N SER A 55 19.75 7.87 55.74
CA SER A 55 19.06 6.62 55.34
C SER A 55 17.77 6.86 54.53
N SER A 56 17.11 8.01 54.72
CA SER A 56 15.89 8.38 53.99
C SER A 56 16.10 8.73 52.50
N THR A 57 17.26 9.28 52.12
CA THR A 57 17.55 9.66 50.72
C THR A 57 18.00 8.48 49.89
N MET A 58 18.72 7.53 50.50
CA MET A 58 19.15 6.30 49.86
C MET A 58 17.95 5.39 49.54
N PHE A 59 16.95 5.33 50.43
CA PHE A 59 15.72 4.58 50.19
C PHE A 59 14.90 5.14 49.02
N ARG A 60 14.85 6.47 48.85
CA ARG A 60 14.11 7.11 47.74
C ARG A 60 14.79 6.90 46.38
N VAL A 61 16.12 6.93 46.33
CA VAL A 61 16.87 6.66 45.09
C VAL A 61 16.75 5.18 44.69
N LEU A 62 16.79 4.25 45.65
CA LEU A 62 16.55 2.83 45.40
C LEU A 62 15.11 2.54 44.95
N LEU A 63 14.11 3.25 45.47
CA LEU A 63 12.71 3.09 45.05
C LEU A 63 12.48 3.63 43.63
N ILE A 64 13.12 4.73 43.25
CA ILE A 64 13.02 5.29 41.89
C ILE A 64 13.76 4.40 40.89
N LEU A 65 14.92 3.85 41.26
CA LEU A 65 15.64 2.86 40.43
C LEU A 65 14.90 1.53 40.34
N SER A 66 14.16 1.09 41.37
CA SER A 66 13.32 -0.09 41.26
C SER A 66 12.09 0.17 40.38
N LEU A 67 11.47 1.34 40.46
CA LEU A 67 10.33 1.73 39.60
C LEU A 67 10.75 1.90 38.13
N LEU A 68 11.95 2.42 37.86
CA LEU A 68 12.52 2.52 36.50
C LEU A 68 13.05 1.17 35.98
N GLY A 69 13.58 0.31 36.84
CA GLY A 69 13.99 -1.05 36.47
C GLY A 69 12.81 -2.00 36.24
N SER A 70 11.67 -1.75 36.90
CA SER A 70 10.44 -2.53 36.75
C SER A 70 9.66 -2.18 35.48
N SER A 71 9.83 -0.96 34.95
CA SER A 71 9.15 -0.52 33.72
C SER A 71 9.88 -0.90 32.44
N SER A 72 11.19 -1.20 32.51
CA SER A 72 11.96 -1.75 31.38
C SER A 72 11.89 -3.27 31.22
N LEU A 73 11.23 -3.99 32.13
CA LEU A 73 11.07 -5.45 32.10
C LEU A 73 9.70 -5.93 31.57
N TRP A 74 8.84 -5.00 31.15
CA TRP A 74 7.52 -5.28 30.55
C TRP A 74 7.43 -4.88 29.06
N ILE A 75 8.57 -4.81 28.37
CA ILE A 75 8.54 -4.98 26.91
C ILE A 75 8.59 -6.48 26.71
N GLY A 76 7.40 -7.09 26.57
CA GLY A 76 7.26 -8.47 26.16
C GLY A 76 8.10 -8.69 24.91
N ARG A 77 9.21 -9.41 25.06
CA ARG A 77 9.95 -9.98 23.96
C ARG A 77 8.96 -10.92 23.27
N VAL A 78 8.44 -10.52 22.12
CA VAL A 78 7.50 -11.36 21.36
C VAL A 78 8.31 -12.55 20.88
N ASN A 79 8.13 -13.69 21.55
CA ASN A 79 8.63 -14.95 21.05
C ASN A 79 7.85 -15.29 19.79
N SER A 80 8.56 -15.73 18.76
CA SER A 80 8.00 -16.65 17.78
C SER A 80 7.33 -17.79 18.53
N HIS A 81 6.02 -17.99 18.35
CA HIS A 81 5.35 -19.12 18.97
C HIS A 81 5.81 -20.40 18.25
N GLU A 82 6.58 -21.24 18.94
CA GLU A 82 6.80 -22.62 18.54
C GLU A 82 5.60 -23.43 19.04
N GLU A 83 4.66 -23.74 18.14
CA GLU A 83 3.64 -24.74 18.42
C GLU A 83 4.28 -26.13 18.45
N SER A 84 4.01 -26.91 19.50
CA SER A 84 4.48 -28.29 19.61
C SER A 84 3.42 -29.24 19.02
N GLY A 85 3.66 -29.79 17.84
CA GLY A 85 2.77 -30.78 17.21
C GLY A 85 2.72 -30.64 15.69
N GLU A 86 2.10 -31.62 15.03
CA GLU A 86 1.73 -31.50 13.60
C GLU A 86 0.39 -30.77 13.51
N TRP A 87 0.39 -29.60 12.87
CA TRP A 87 -0.85 -28.88 12.57
C TRP A 87 -1.69 -29.70 11.60
N SER A 88 -2.95 -29.90 11.93
CA SER A 88 -3.93 -30.48 11.01
C SER A 88 -5.24 -29.76 11.16
N CYS A 89 -5.87 -29.43 10.04
CA CYS A 89 -7.26 -29.03 10.00
C CYS A 89 -8.01 -29.95 9.04
N ASN A 90 -9.18 -30.43 9.46
CA ASN A 90 -10.12 -31.06 8.55
C ASN A 90 -10.99 -29.96 7.96
N SER A 91 -10.56 -29.38 6.84
CA SER A 91 -11.49 -28.66 5.97
C SER A 91 -12.42 -29.71 5.37
N ASP A 92 -13.72 -29.69 5.70
CA ASP A 92 -14.69 -30.51 4.98
C ASP A 92 -14.52 -30.24 3.48
N ASP A 93 -14.41 -31.31 2.66
CA ASP A 93 -13.99 -31.36 1.24
C ASP A 93 -14.75 -30.45 0.24
N SER A 94 -15.60 -29.53 0.69
CA SER A 94 -16.00 -28.39 -0.12
C SER A 94 -14.93 -27.32 -0.05
N GLU A 95 -13.98 -27.33 -0.99
CA GLU A 95 -13.14 -26.16 -1.30
C GLU A 95 -14.06 -24.94 -1.40
N THR A 96 -14.12 -24.12 -0.35
CA THR A 96 -14.98 -22.95 -0.37
C THR A 96 -14.42 -22.01 -1.42
N GLN A 97 -15.21 -21.74 -2.44
CA GLN A 97 -14.77 -21.10 -3.66
C GLN A 97 -15.34 -19.68 -3.71
N LEU A 98 -14.46 -18.69 -3.53
CA LEU A 98 -14.77 -17.29 -3.80
C LEU A 98 -14.67 -17.05 -5.32
N VAL A 99 -15.64 -16.34 -5.88
CA VAL A 99 -15.68 -16.05 -7.32
C VAL A 99 -15.56 -14.55 -7.54
N ALA A 100 -14.58 -14.14 -8.33
CA ALA A 100 -14.41 -12.79 -8.80
C ALA A 100 -14.99 -12.65 -10.22
N GLU A 101 -16.20 -12.09 -10.31
CA GLU A 101 -16.86 -11.85 -11.60
C GLU A 101 -16.33 -10.62 -12.33
N PHE A 102 -16.39 -10.63 -13.66
CA PHE A 102 -16.08 -9.45 -14.47
C PHE A 102 -17.19 -8.38 -14.38
N ARG A 103 -16.87 -7.20 -13.84
CA ARG A 103 -17.77 -6.04 -13.67
C ARG A 103 -17.05 -4.73 -14.03
N PRO A 104 -17.09 -4.26 -15.29
CA PRO A 104 -16.32 -3.10 -15.72
C PRO A 104 -16.90 -1.78 -15.20
N GLY A 105 -16.05 -0.94 -14.58
CA GLY A 105 -16.39 0.44 -14.18
C GLY A 105 -17.50 0.54 -13.14
N PHE A 106 -17.61 -0.46 -12.28
CA PHE A 106 -18.74 -0.61 -11.36
C PHE A 106 -18.44 -0.14 -9.92
N ILE A 107 -17.21 -0.36 -9.44
CA ILE A 107 -16.83 -0.12 -8.04
C ILE A 107 -16.10 1.21 -7.87
N THR A 108 -16.46 1.94 -6.80
CA THR A 108 -15.74 3.12 -6.30
C THR A 108 -15.17 2.80 -4.92
N LEU A 109 -13.86 2.98 -4.72
CA LEU A 109 -13.23 2.77 -3.40
C LEU A 109 -13.44 4.00 -2.51
N ASP A 110 -14.49 4.00 -1.71
CA ASP A 110 -14.87 5.10 -0.82
C ASP A 110 -15.47 4.65 0.52
N GLY A 111 -15.40 3.35 0.84
CA GLY A 111 -15.92 2.72 2.04
C GLY A 111 -17.43 2.46 2.00
N HIS A 112 -18.16 2.93 0.98
CA HIS A 112 -19.58 2.69 0.86
C HIS A 112 -19.87 1.38 0.13
N THR A 113 -21.08 0.85 0.33
CA THR A 113 -21.46 -0.49 -0.16
C THR A 113 -22.56 -0.47 -1.22
N ASP A 114 -22.98 0.72 -1.65
CA ASP A 114 -24.13 0.91 -2.54
C ASP A 114 -23.92 0.27 -3.92
N ASP A 115 -22.69 0.33 -4.42
CA ASP A 115 -22.25 -0.36 -5.63
C ASP A 115 -22.14 -1.87 -5.41
N TRP A 116 -21.72 -2.36 -4.23
CA TRP A 116 -21.61 -3.80 -3.93
C TRP A 116 -22.93 -4.54 -3.71
N LYS A 117 -24.08 -3.87 -3.72
CA LYS A 117 -25.39 -4.47 -3.36
C LYS A 117 -25.80 -5.66 -4.25
N ASP A 118 -25.44 -5.62 -5.53
CA ASP A 118 -25.82 -6.62 -6.54
C ASP A 118 -24.69 -7.62 -6.81
N ILE A 119 -23.65 -7.61 -5.96
CA ILE A 119 -22.52 -8.53 -6.02
C ILE A 119 -22.73 -9.62 -4.98
N ASP A 120 -22.63 -10.87 -5.41
CA ASP A 120 -22.73 -12.01 -4.52
C ASP A 120 -21.56 -12.03 -3.52
N GLY A 121 -21.87 -12.39 -2.28
CA GLY A 121 -20.90 -12.52 -1.21
C GLY A 121 -20.96 -13.89 -0.56
N PHE A 122 -19.81 -14.33 -0.06
CA PHE A 122 -19.68 -15.58 0.66
C PHE A 122 -19.52 -15.27 2.14
N GLU A 123 -20.32 -15.94 2.97
CA GLU A 123 -20.35 -15.73 4.41
C GLU A 123 -19.50 -16.79 5.12
N PHE A 124 -18.59 -16.35 5.97
CA PHE A 124 -17.64 -17.18 6.69
C PHE A 124 -17.74 -16.96 8.19
N SER A 125 -17.74 -18.05 8.94
CA SER A 125 -17.45 -18.01 10.38
C SER A 125 -16.01 -17.59 10.60
N LEU A 126 -15.78 -16.85 11.68
CA LEU A 126 -14.47 -16.30 12.04
C LEU A 126 -13.92 -17.06 13.23
N LEU A 127 -12.98 -17.98 12.98
CA LEU A 127 -12.36 -18.83 14.00
C LEU A 127 -10.96 -18.32 14.37
N PRO A 128 -10.49 -18.48 15.63
CA PRO A 128 -9.13 -18.10 15.99
C PRO A 128 -8.11 -18.82 15.11
N ALA A 129 -7.12 -18.10 14.60
CA ALA A 129 -6.19 -18.64 13.62
C ALA A 129 -5.26 -19.73 14.18
N LEU A 130 -4.87 -19.64 15.45
CA LEU A 130 -3.97 -20.61 16.09
C LEU A 130 -4.68 -21.84 16.67
N ASP A 131 -5.96 -21.70 17.02
CA ASP A 131 -6.76 -22.77 17.63
C ASP A 131 -8.19 -22.64 17.14
N PRO A 132 -8.49 -23.13 15.91
CA PRO A 132 -9.77 -22.95 15.25
C PRO A 132 -10.81 -23.85 15.91
N ASP A 133 -11.32 -23.37 17.03
CA ASP A 133 -12.36 -24.00 17.84
C ASP A 133 -13.66 -23.20 17.73
N ALA A 134 -14.76 -23.91 17.45
CA ALA A 134 -16.10 -23.33 17.36
C ALA A 134 -16.55 -22.67 18.68
N GLU A 135 -16.05 -23.10 19.85
CA GLU A 135 -16.35 -22.45 21.12
C GLU A 135 -15.71 -21.05 21.26
N HIS A 136 -14.68 -20.80 20.46
CA HIS A 136 -13.92 -19.55 20.43
C HIS A 136 -14.19 -18.72 19.17
N GLU A 137 -15.23 -19.06 18.40
CA GLU A 137 -15.69 -18.27 17.26
C GLU A 137 -15.97 -16.80 17.66
N TYR A 138 -15.66 -15.89 16.74
CA TYR A 138 -15.98 -14.48 16.90
C TYR A 138 -17.48 -14.27 17.10
N LYS A 139 -17.85 -13.57 18.18
CA LYS A 139 -19.21 -13.58 18.71
C LYS A 139 -20.13 -12.51 18.13
N ASP A 140 -19.57 -11.46 17.54
CA ASP A 140 -20.36 -10.33 17.05
C ASP A 140 -20.92 -10.57 15.65
N GLY A 141 -20.45 -11.62 14.95
CA GLY A 141 -21.04 -12.09 13.70
C GLY A 141 -20.03 -12.79 12.80
N LYS A 142 -20.35 -12.80 11.51
CA LYS A 142 -19.58 -13.46 10.47
C LYS A 142 -18.94 -12.44 9.54
N MET A 143 -17.97 -12.90 8.74
CA MET A 143 -17.40 -12.11 7.66
C MET A 143 -18.06 -12.46 6.34
N THR A 144 -18.59 -11.46 5.64
CA THR A 144 -18.93 -11.59 4.21
C THR A 144 -17.77 -11.11 3.37
N VAL A 145 -17.28 -11.96 2.46
CA VAL A 145 -16.25 -11.62 1.48
C VAL A 145 -16.89 -11.56 0.10
N LYS A 146 -16.68 -10.45 -0.62
CA LYS A 146 -17.04 -10.29 -2.03
C LYS A 146 -15.79 -10.00 -2.85
N ALA A 147 -15.77 -10.50 -4.08
CA ALA A 147 -14.70 -10.21 -5.02
C ALA A 147 -15.25 -9.97 -6.43
N LEU A 148 -14.59 -9.13 -7.20
CA LEU A 148 -14.85 -8.92 -8.63
C LEU A 148 -13.60 -8.36 -9.30
N HIS A 149 -13.60 -8.30 -10.63
CA HIS A 149 -12.55 -7.60 -11.38
C HIS A 149 -13.15 -6.81 -12.55
N ASP A 150 -12.50 -5.74 -12.98
CA ASP A 150 -12.96 -4.92 -14.12
C ASP A 150 -12.16 -5.21 -15.40
N GLY A 151 -11.24 -6.18 -15.34
CA GLY A 151 -10.32 -6.55 -16.42
C GLY A 151 -8.96 -5.85 -16.35
N HIS A 152 -8.81 -4.86 -15.47
CA HIS A 152 -7.56 -4.19 -15.15
C HIS A 152 -7.18 -4.44 -13.68
N ASP A 153 -8.11 -4.19 -12.77
CA ASP A 153 -7.97 -4.32 -11.32
C ASP A 153 -8.86 -5.44 -10.77
N MET A 154 -8.37 -6.08 -9.70
CA MET A 154 -9.12 -6.91 -8.78
C MET A 154 -9.68 -6.05 -7.66
N TYR A 155 -10.88 -6.37 -7.19
CA TYR A 155 -11.55 -5.68 -6.09
C TYR A 155 -12.04 -6.68 -5.05
N PHE A 156 -11.92 -6.30 -3.78
CA PHE A 156 -12.40 -7.07 -2.64
C PHE A 156 -13.22 -6.18 -1.71
N MET A 157 -14.32 -6.71 -1.19
CA MET A 157 -15.10 -6.10 -0.12
C MET A 157 -15.23 -7.06 1.05
N LEU A 158 -14.86 -6.61 2.24
CA LEU A 158 -15.03 -7.33 3.49
C LEU A 158 -16.10 -6.64 4.32
N GLN A 159 -17.10 -7.41 4.78
CA GLN A 159 -18.12 -6.94 5.69
C GLN A 159 -18.05 -7.78 6.97
N VAL A 160 -17.87 -7.14 8.12
CA VAL A 160 -17.77 -7.84 9.40
C VAL A 160 -18.61 -7.12 10.42
N ASP A 161 -19.59 -7.81 11.00
CA ASP A 161 -20.38 -7.27 12.10
C ASP A 161 -19.49 -7.09 13.32
N GLY A 162 -19.64 -5.98 14.03
CA GLY A 162 -18.82 -5.68 15.19
C GLY A 162 -19.17 -4.31 15.74
N ASP A 163 -19.10 -4.16 17.05
CA ASP A 163 -19.29 -2.86 17.66
C ASP A 163 -18.17 -1.90 17.22
N TYR A 164 -18.50 -0.61 17.11
CA TYR A 164 -17.54 0.42 16.74
C TYR A 164 -16.48 0.57 17.83
N VAL A 165 -15.21 0.36 17.50
CA VAL A 165 -14.07 0.52 18.41
C VAL A 165 -12.98 1.29 17.68
N TYR A 166 -12.59 2.43 18.23
CA TYR A 166 -11.57 3.26 17.62
C TYR A 166 -10.74 4.01 18.67
N SER A 167 -9.43 3.84 18.58
CA SER A 167 -8.47 4.57 19.41
C SER A 167 -7.42 5.22 18.50
N LYS A 168 -7.56 6.54 18.31
CA LYS A 168 -6.69 7.32 17.41
C LYS A 168 -5.21 7.15 17.77
N GLY A 169 -4.41 6.75 16.80
CA GLY A 169 -2.97 6.51 16.98
C GLY A 169 -2.61 5.14 17.53
N GLU A 170 -3.59 4.33 17.94
CA GLU A 170 -3.39 3.05 18.61
C GLU A 170 -3.93 1.91 17.74
N ASN A 171 -3.18 1.55 16.70
CA ASN A 171 -3.57 0.53 15.70
C ASN A 171 -4.05 -0.78 16.31
N LYS A 172 -3.38 -1.24 17.39
CA LYS A 172 -3.73 -2.48 18.08
C LYS A 172 -5.03 -2.41 18.89
N LYS A 173 -5.55 -1.21 19.12
CA LYS A 173 -6.85 -0.98 19.76
C LYS A 173 -7.93 -0.64 18.73
N CYS A 174 -7.66 -0.85 17.45
CA CYS A 174 -8.61 -0.66 16.37
C CYS A 174 -8.74 -1.95 15.57
N PRO A 175 -9.91 -2.24 15.00
CA PRO A 175 -10.08 -3.34 14.07
C PRO A 175 -9.09 -3.27 12.90
N SER A 176 -8.67 -4.42 12.40
CA SER A 176 -7.75 -4.53 11.26
C SER A 176 -8.07 -5.78 10.46
N VAL A 177 -7.78 -5.77 9.17
CA VAL A 177 -8.04 -6.88 8.26
C VAL A 177 -6.79 -7.21 7.46
N ALA A 178 -6.70 -8.45 6.97
CA ALA A 178 -5.69 -8.81 5.99
C ALA A 178 -6.24 -9.76 4.92
N LEU A 179 -5.72 -9.64 3.71
CA LEU A 179 -5.87 -10.61 2.63
C LEU A 179 -4.51 -11.29 2.44
N MET A 180 -4.46 -12.61 2.41
CA MET A 180 -3.23 -13.36 2.16
C MET A 180 -3.41 -14.26 0.94
N PHE A 181 -2.42 -14.29 0.06
CA PHE A 181 -2.41 -15.04 -1.20
C PHE A 181 -1.20 -15.96 -1.27
N GLN A 182 -1.41 -17.18 -1.77
CA GLN A 182 -0.33 -18.11 -2.05
C GLN A 182 0.39 -17.69 -3.33
N ILE A 183 1.73 -17.58 -3.28
CA ILE A 183 2.56 -17.42 -4.48
C ILE A 183 3.40 -18.66 -4.71
N GLY A 184 4.12 -19.10 -3.69
CA GLY A 184 5.01 -20.24 -3.76
C GLY A 184 4.24 -21.56 -3.74
N GLU A 185 4.65 -22.53 -4.55
CA GLU A 185 3.98 -23.83 -4.66
C GLU A 185 3.95 -24.60 -3.32
N ASP A 186 4.96 -24.39 -2.46
CA ASP A 186 5.13 -25.03 -1.14
C ASP A 186 4.62 -24.13 0.01
N ALA A 187 4.00 -22.99 -0.29
CA ALA A 187 3.54 -22.04 0.72
C ALA A 187 2.32 -22.57 1.49
N SER A 188 2.48 -22.76 2.80
CA SER A 188 1.37 -23.16 3.69
C SER A 188 0.64 -21.95 4.27
N TYR A 189 -0.68 -22.09 4.46
CA TYR A 189 -1.51 -21.08 5.09
C TYR A 189 -1.08 -20.83 6.55
N HIS A 190 -1.05 -21.90 7.35
CA HIS A 190 -0.89 -21.83 8.82
C HIS A 190 0.33 -21.03 9.28
N ASN A 191 1.42 -21.12 8.52
CA ASN A 191 2.70 -20.47 8.86
C ASN A 191 3.10 -19.39 7.85
N MET A 192 2.14 -18.71 7.21
CA MET A 192 2.39 -17.59 6.29
C MET A 192 3.52 -17.90 5.29
N GLY A 193 3.45 -19.06 4.65
CA GLY A 193 4.49 -19.59 3.76
C GLY A 193 5.17 -20.86 4.30
N GLY A 194 5.47 -20.92 5.60
CA GLY A 194 5.97 -22.13 6.26
C GLY A 194 7.46 -22.44 6.07
N CYS A 195 8.27 -21.50 5.56
CA CYS A 195 9.72 -21.68 5.55
C CYS A 195 10.26 -21.86 6.99
N LYS A 196 11.12 -22.86 7.20
CA LYS A 196 11.65 -23.23 8.52
C LYS A 196 12.85 -22.39 8.99
N GLU A 197 13.30 -21.45 8.17
CA GLU A 197 14.41 -20.57 8.49
C GLU A 197 14.01 -19.49 9.51
N GLY A 198 14.98 -19.09 10.34
CA GLY A 198 14.80 -18.00 11.31
C GLY A 198 14.99 -16.61 10.68
N VAL A 199 14.69 -15.56 11.46
CA VAL A 199 14.72 -14.14 11.05
C VAL A 199 15.97 -13.75 10.24
N SER A 200 17.14 -14.28 10.60
CA SER A 200 18.43 -13.91 9.99
C SER A 200 18.91 -14.82 8.87
N SER A 201 18.23 -15.94 8.60
CA SER A 201 18.67 -16.96 7.62
C SER A 201 17.74 -17.12 6.42
N CYS A 202 16.61 -16.41 6.42
CA CYS A 202 15.70 -16.35 5.30
C CYS A 202 16.34 -15.67 4.09
N THR A 203 16.45 -16.40 2.99
CA THR A 203 16.90 -15.90 1.70
C THR A 203 16.05 -16.51 0.59
N SER A 204 16.05 -15.89 -0.58
CA SER A 204 15.43 -16.47 -1.79
C SER A 204 16.07 -17.78 -2.25
N LYS A 205 17.15 -18.24 -1.61
CA LYS A 205 17.74 -19.57 -1.87
C LYS A 205 17.26 -20.62 -0.88
N THR A 206 16.97 -20.23 0.35
CA THR A 206 16.60 -21.13 1.46
C THR A 206 15.09 -21.27 1.61
N CYS A 207 14.33 -20.23 1.28
CA CYS A 207 12.88 -20.19 1.42
C CYS A 207 12.12 -20.14 0.09
N LYS A 208 12.79 -20.36 -1.04
CA LYS A 208 12.11 -20.35 -2.35
C LYS A 208 10.98 -21.38 -2.38
N GLY A 209 9.83 -20.99 -2.91
CA GLY A 209 8.63 -21.84 -2.97
C GLY A 209 7.68 -21.63 -1.79
N HIS A 210 8.07 -20.89 -0.76
CA HIS A 210 7.24 -20.58 0.42
C HIS A 210 6.67 -19.16 0.40
N GLU A 211 6.67 -18.49 -0.75
CA GLU A 211 6.22 -17.11 -0.88
C GLU A 211 4.73 -16.94 -0.62
N VAL A 212 4.39 -15.94 0.20
CA VAL A 212 3.03 -15.41 0.33
C VAL A 212 3.05 -13.89 0.17
N ASP A 213 1.94 -13.39 -0.35
CA ASP A 213 1.65 -11.96 -0.48
C ASP A 213 0.47 -11.61 0.42
N ILE A 214 0.61 -10.56 1.20
CA ILE A 214 -0.33 -10.18 2.24
C ILE A 214 -0.57 -8.67 2.17
N MET A 215 -1.81 -8.27 1.98
CA MET A 215 -2.24 -6.91 2.29
C MET A 215 -2.76 -6.87 3.72
N HIS A 216 -2.31 -5.92 4.53
CA HIS A 216 -2.84 -5.70 5.88
C HIS A 216 -3.25 -4.25 6.05
N PHE A 217 -4.47 -4.02 6.54
CA PHE A 217 -4.99 -2.68 6.78
C PHE A 217 -5.44 -2.48 8.23
N SER A 218 -4.85 -1.48 8.90
CA SER A 218 -5.26 -1.04 10.23
C SER A 218 -5.80 0.39 10.24
N ILE A 219 -6.96 0.57 10.89
CA ILE A 219 -7.70 1.84 10.85
C ILE A 219 -7.26 2.85 11.91
N GLY A 220 -6.28 2.56 12.78
CA GLY A 220 -5.98 3.39 13.96
C GLY A 220 -5.62 4.85 13.69
N ASN A 221 -5.18 5.18 12.47
CA ASN A 221 -5.00 6.56 11.99
C ASN A 221 -5.78 6.86 10.69
N ALA A 222 -6.66 5.94 10.28
CA ALA A 222 -7.48 6.10 9.11
C ALA A 222 -8.75 6.91 9.45
N ILE A 223 -9.07 7.84 8.56
CA ILE A 223 -10.35 8.53 8.42
C ILE A 223 -11.29 7.65 7.56
N PRO A 224 -12.54 7.41 7.98
CA PRO A 224 -13.53 6.70 7.18
C PRO A 224 -13.75 7.34 5.80
N GLY A 225 -13.91 6.50 4.78
CA GLY A 225 -14.23 6.87 3.40
C GLY A 225 -13.13 7.59 2.62
N ARG A 226 -11.95 7.77 3.22
CA ARG A 226 -10.76 8.24 2.51
C ARG A 226 -10.06 7.06 1.83
N LEU A 227 -9.45 7.34 0.68
CA LEU A 227 -8.60 6.40 -0.05
C LEU A 227 -7.19 6.34 0.56
N TYR A 228 -6.71 5.12 0.77
CA TYR A 228 -5.39 4.75 1.31
C TYR A 228 -4.61 3.90 0.31
N GLY A 229 -3.30 3.76 0.54
CA GLY A 229 -2.39 2.99 -0.32
C GLY A 229 -2.05 3.71 -1.63
N SER A 230 -1.27 3.05 -2.49
CA SER A 230 -0.81 3.55 -3.79
C SER A 230 -0.22 4.97 -3.76
N ASN A 231 0.38 5.39 -2.63
CA ASN A 231 0.95 6.71 -2.47
C ASN A 231 2.47 6.65 -2.64
N PRO A 232 3.04 7.21 -3.73
CA PRO A 232 4.48 7.16 -3.99
C PRO A 232 5.34 7.78 -2.89
N LEU A 233 4.77 8.69 -2.09
CA LEU A 233 5.50 9.36 -1.01
C LEU A 233 5.72 8.44 0.20
N ASP A 234 4.75 7.61 0.55
CA ASP A 234 4.82 6.75 1.73
C ASP A 234 5.57 5.44 1.41
N ASN A 235 5.43 4.96 0.17
CA ASN A 235 6.21 3.82 -0.38
C ASN A 235 7.74 4.04 -0.31
N GLY A 236 8.22 5.29 -0.24
CA GLY A 236 9.66 5.58 -0.12
C GLY A 236 10.24 5.26 1.26
N GLU A 237 9.42 5.34 2.32
CA GLU A 237 9.83 5.09 3.70
C GLU A 237 9.85 3.60 4.03
N GLY A 238 8.99 2.80 3.38
CA GLY A 238 9.03 1.34 3.34
C GLY A 238 9.00 0.66 4.70
N ASN A 239 8.25 1.22 5.65
CA ASN A 239 8.15 0.71 7.02
C ASN A 239 6.71 0.32 7.39
N GLY A 240 5.74 0.44 6.47
CA GLY A 240 4.32 0.25 6.74
C GLY A 240 3.71 1.31 7.67
N ASP A 241 4.48 2.34 8.04
CA ASP A 241 4.05 3.46 8.86
C ASP A 241 3.59 4.60 7.96
N ASP A 242 2.60 4.29 7.12
CA ASP A 242 1.97 5.29 6.26
C ASP A 242 1.46 6.45 7.12
N ARG A 243 1.78 7.67 6.69
CA ARG A 243 1.39 8.90 7.42
C ARG A 243 -0.11 8.99 7.67
N PHE A 244 -0.92 8.31 6.85
CA PHE A 244 -2.37 8.19 7.01
C PHE A 244 -2.83 6.79 6.60
N GLY A 245 -3.45 6.06 7.52
CA GLY A 245 -4.00 4.71 7.31
C GLY A 245 -2.92 3.67 7.02
N HIS A 246 -2.79 2.65 7.86
CA HIS A 246 -1.71 1.66 7.75
C HIS A 246 -2.12 0.54 6.80
N LEU A 247 -2.24 0.86 5.51
CA LEU A 247 -2.54 -0.12 4.46
C LEU A 247 -1.20 -0.55 3.87
N VAL A 248 -0.74 -1.72 4.30
CA VAL A 248 0.60 -2.19 4.02
C VAL A 248 0.54 -3.35 3.04
N ASP A 249 1.48 -3.37 2.11
CA ASP A 249 1.75 -4.51 1.25
C ASP A 249 2.93 -5.31 1.82
N LEU A 250 2.73 -6.61 2.04
CA LEU A 250 3.70 -7.47 2.70
C LEU A 250 3.99 -8.70 1.87
N TYR A 251 5.28 -8.94 1.67
CA TYR A 251 5.78 -10.21 1.18
C TYR A 251 6.40 -11.02 2.30
N ALA A 252 6.12 -12.32 2.38
CA ALA A 252 6.68 -13.18 3.43
C ALA A 252 7.03 -14.60 2.97
N TRP A 253 7.91 -15.24 3.73
CA TRP A 253 8.14 -16.69 3.66
C TRP A 253 7.67 -17.45 4.91
N ASN A 254 7.52 -16.70 6.01
CA ASN A 254 7.02 -17.15 7.31
C ASN A 254 6.72 -15.89 8.18
N PRO A 255 6.17 -16.03 9.41
CA PRO A 255 5.82 -14.87 10.24
C PRO A 255 7.01 -13.99 10.68
N HIS A 256 8.23 -14.51 10.56
CA HIS A 256 9.47 -13.85 10.99
C HIS A 256 10.23 -13.18 9.86
N CYS A 257 9.99 -13.61 8.62
CA CYS A 257 10.69 -13.19 7.43
C CYS A 257 9.71 -12.47 6.51
N ARG A 258 9.48 -11.19 6.85
CA ARG A 258 8.50 -10.32 6.22
C ARG A 258 9.17 -9.07 5.65
N TYR A 259 8.73 -8.67 4.47
CA TYR A 259 9.14 -7.49 3.75
C TYR A 259 7.93 -6.56 3.71
N ILE A 260 8.06 -5.38 4.31
CA ILE A 260 6.96 -4.44 4.53
C ILE A 260 7.15 -3.29 3.54
N ASP A 261 6.20 -3.11 2.62
CA ASP A 261 6.29 -2.20 1.47
C ASP A 261 7.63 -2.32 0.75
N GLY A 262 8.08 -3.56 0.61
CA GLY A 262 9.33 -3.92 -0.06
C GLY A 262 10.58 -3.82 0.80
N LYS A 263 10.55 -3.40 2.07
CA LYS A 263 11.76 -3.46 2.91
C LYS A 263 11.77 -4.67 3.81
N GLY A 264 12.80 -5.50 3.64
CA GLY A 264 13.03 -6.68 4.45
C GLY A 264 13.60 -6.37 5.84
N PRO A 265 13.69 -7.37 6.73
CA PRO A 265 14.19 -7.21 8.09
C PRO A 265 15.64 -6.73 8.17
N SER A 266 16.42 -6.97 7.10
CA SER A 266 17.81 -6.52 6.96
C SER A 266 17.94 -5.15 6.26
N GLY A 267 16.83 -4.46 5.97
CA GLY A 267 16.81 -3.17 5.27
C GLY A 267 17.00 -3.25 3.76
N ASN A 268 16.96 -4.45 3.18
CA ASN A 268 17.03 -4.64 1.73
C ASN A 268 15.69 -4.27 1.08
N ASP A 269 15.73 -3.45 0.03
CA ASP A 269 14.59 -3.10 -0.81
C ASP A 269 14.36 -4.21 -1.85
N SER A 270 13.15 -4.75 -1.85
CA SER A 270 12.67 -5.78 -2.76
C SER A 270 11.82 -5.22 -3.90
N ARG A 271 11.54 -3.91 -3.92
CA ARG A 271 10.74 -3.23 -4.95
C ARG A 271 9.28 -3.70 -5.06
N SER A 272 8.81 -4.56 -4.16
CA SER A 272 7.38 -4.84 -3.94
C SER A 272 6.77 -3.64 -3.21
N GLN A 273 6.56 -2.57 -3.97
CA GLN A 273 5.96 -1.34 -3.47
C GLN A 273 4.46 -1.55 -3.38
N ASN A 274 3.86 -1.04 -2.31
CA ASN A 274 2.43 -1.09 -2.10
C ASN A 274 1.65 -0.52 -3.30
N ASP A 275 0.98 -1.44 -3.99
CA ASP A 275 0.13 -1.20 -5.15
C ASP A 275 -1.35 -1.43 -4.85
N TRP A 276 -1.65 -1.72 -3.59
CA TRP A 276 -3.01 -1.76 -3.09
C TRP A 276 -3.56 -0.36 -2.91
N LYS A 277 -4.88 -0.28 -3.02
CA LYS A 277 -5.69 0.86 -2.60
C LYS A 277 -6.77 0.33 -1.70
N GLY A 278 -7.21 1.14 -0.75
CA GLY A 278 -8.36 0.75 0.04
C GLY A 278 -9.04 1.89 0.76
N ALA A 279 -10.24 1.59 1.24
CA ALA A 279 -11.09 2.49 2.02
C ALA A 279 -11.83 1.66 3.09
N TRP A 280 -12.37 2.35 4.09
CA TRP A 280 -13.20 1.69 5.10
C TRP A 280 -14.33 2.57 5.58
N TRP A 281 -15.36 1.94 6.14
CA TRP A 281 -16.50 2.59 6.76
C TRP A 281 -17.06 1.74 7.90
N HIS A 282 -17.90 2.35 8.75
CA HIS A 282 -18.70 1.63 9.72
C HIS A 282 -20.16 2.12 9.65
N SER A 283 -21.13 1.21 9.70
CA SER A 283 -22.55 1.53 9.50
C SER A 283 -23.16 2.44 10.56
N SER A 284 -22.50 2.61 11.72
CA SER A 284 -22.94 3.57 12.75
C SER A 284 -22.70 5.03 12.38
N PHE A 285 -21.91 5.32 11.33
CA PHE A 285 -21.64 6.68 10.90
C PHE A 285 -22.85 7.25 10.15
N THR A 286 -23.33 8.40 10.61
CA THR A 286 -24.53 9.07 10.05
C THR A 286 -24.20 10.24 9.13
N LEU A 287 -22.94 10.69 9.13
CA LEU A 287 -22.47 11.83 8.35
C LEU A 287 -21.52 11.35 7.24
N HIS A 288 -21.82 11.72 6.00
CA HIS A 288 -21.01 11.40 4.82
C HIS A 288 -19.87 12.42 4.58
N SER A 289 -19.68 13.39 5.46
CA SER A 289 -18.65 14.43 5.33
C SER A 289 -18.22 14.92 6.70
N GLY A 290 -16.90 14.96 6.97
CA GLY A 290 -16.38 15.53 8.22
C GLY A 290 -14.96 16.09 8.05
N PHE A 291 -14.84 17.41 8.01
CA PHE A 291 -13.56 18.15 8.10
C PHE A 291 -13.44 18.98 9.40
N VAL A 292 -14.41 18.87 10.32
CA VAL A 292 -14.43 19.56 11.63
C VAL A 292 -14.56 18.53 12.76
N GLU A 293 -13.93 18.82 13.90
CA GLU A 293 -13.78 17.87 15.02
C GLU A 293 -15.11 17.53 15.69
N GLU A 294 -16.09 18.43 15.70
CA GLU A 294 -17.44 18.15 16.20
C GLU A 294 -18.29 17.29 15.25
N ASP A 295 -17.99 17.35 13.95
CA ASP A 295 -18.54 16.47 12.90
C ASP A 295 -17.54 15.34 12.57
N SER A 296 -16.68 15.02 13.54
CA SER A 296 -15.66 14.00 13.39
C SER A 296 -16.33 12.70 12.91
N PRO A 297 -15.85 12.09 11.82
CA PRO A 297 -16.48 10.92 11.20
C PRO A 297 -16.42 9.67 12.10
N TYR A 298 -15.85 9.79 13.29
CA TYR A 298 -15.80 8.75 14.31
C TYR A 298 -17.06 8.78 15.17
N ALA A 299 -17.74 7.65 15.26
CA ALA A 299 -18.85 7.46 16.19
C ALA A 299 -18.37 7.36 17.64
N LYS A 300 -19.32 7.33 18.58
CA LYS A 300 -19.04 6.92 19.95
C LYS A 300 -18.62 5.44 19.98
N ASP A 301 -17.62 5.09 20.77
CA ASP A 301 -17.26 3.68 20.97
C ASP A 301 -18.46 2.84 21.47
N GLY A 302 -18.49 1.57 21.06
CA GLY A 302 -19.53 0.59 21.40
C GLY A 302 -20.83 0.74 20.61
N GLN A 303 -20.88 1.55 19.55
CA GLN A 303 -22.06 1.58 18.67
C GLN A 303 -22.12 0.32 17.82
N LYS A 304 -23.22 -0.41 17.89
CA LYS A 304 -23.45 -1.59 17.06
C LYS A 304 -23.41 -1.24 15.57
N GLY A 305 -22.86 -2.13 14.77
CA GLY A 305 -22.89 -2.00 13.33
C GLY A 305 -22.02 -3.03 12.63
N THR A 306 -21.58 -2.65 11.45
CA THR A 306 -20.84 -3.49 10.51
C THR A 306 -19.70 -2.64 9.97
N TYR A 307 -18.50 -3.21 9.98
CA TYR A 307 -17.34 -2.66 9.29
C TYR A 307 -17.37 -3.05 7.83
N PHE A 308 -17.06 -2.09 6.97
CA PHE A 308 -16.88 -2.30 5.54
C PHE A 308 -15.44 -1.93 5.19
N TYR A 309 -14.77 -2.81 4.45
CA TYR A 309 -13.44 -2.56 3.93
C TYR A 309 -13.43 -2.86 2.45
N GLU A 310 -12.88 -1.94 1.67
CA GLU A 310 -12.75 -2.09 0.24
C GLU A 310 -11.30 -2.05 -0.16
N PHE A 311 -10.91 -2.93 -1.08
CA PHE A 311 -9.56 -3.00 -1.58
C PHE A 311 -9.56 -3.14 -3.10
N SER A 312 -8.57 -2.54 -3.75
CA SER A 312 -8.26 -2.84 -5.15
C SER A 312 -6.76 -3.00 -5.36
N ARG A 313 -6.39 -3.85 -6.31
CA ARG A 313 -5.04 -3.94 -6.85
C ARG A 313 -5.08 -4.31 -8.32
N PRO A 314 -4.14 -3.85 -9.16
CA PRO A 314 -3.99 -4.37 -10.52
C PRO A 314 -3.94 -5.89 -10.57
N LEU A 315 -4.59 -6.49 -11.57
CA LEU A 315 -4.49 -7.94 -11.85
C LEU A 315 -3.03 -8.36 -12.07
N ARG A 316 -2.23 -7.46 -12.66
CA ARG A 316 -0.79 -7.62 -12.84
C ARG A 316 -0.06 -6.46 -12.20
N THR A 317 0.80 -6.77 -11.23
CA THR A 317 1.63 -5.77 -10.56
C THR A 317 2.90 -5.53 -11.37
N LEU A 318 3.65 -4.48 -11.03
CA LEU A 318 4.95 -4.20 -11.67
C LEU A 318 6.10 -5.01 -11.06
N ASP A 319 5.80 -5.84 -10.06
CA ASP A 319 6.80 -6.68 -9.42
C ASP A 319 7.37 -7.71 -10.38
N ARG A 320 8.70 -7.78 -10.38
CA ARG A 320 9.48 -8.69 -11.24
C ARG A 320 10.12 -9.82 -10.45
N LEU A 321 10.01 -9.78 -9.12
CA LEU A 321 10.64 -10.73 -8.22
C LEU A 321 9.67 -11.80 -7.70
N GLN A 322 8.40 -11.80 -8.15
CA GLN A 322 7.36 -12.75 -7.76
C GLN A 322 7.08 -12.71 -6.25
N GLN A 323 6.97 -11.50 -5.74
CA GLN A 323 6.64 -11.15 -4.38
C GLN A 323 5.18 -10.76 -4.22
N ASP A 324 4.53 -10.30 -5.29
CA ASP A 324 3.10 -9.99 -5.30
C ASP A 324 2.35 -11.07 -6.09
N ALA A 325 1.18 -11.45 -5.59
CA ALA A 325 0.30 -12.38 -6.27
C ALA A 325 -0.26 -11.74 -7.55
N GLN A 326 -0.11 -12.47 -8.66
CA GLN A 326 -0.53 -12.03 -9.98
C GLN A 326 -1.83 -12.74 -10.37
N PHE A 327 -2.93 -12.00 -10.46
CA PHE A 327 -4.22 -12.57 -10.80
C PHE A 327 -4.38 -12.72 -12.32
N THR A 328 -4.64 -13.94 -12.77
CA THR A 328 -4.93 -14.23 -14.18
C THR A 328 -6.41 -14.52 -14.36
N ILE A 329 -7.05 -13.83 -15.30
CA ILE A 329 -8.43 -14.14 -15.69
C ILE A 329 -8.48 -15.56 -16.28
N GLY A 330 -9.36 -16.39 -15.75
CA GLY A 330 -9.55 -17.79 -16.10
C GLY A 330 -8.77 -18.76 -15.21
N GLU A 331 -8.00 -18.28 -14.24
CA GLU A 331 -7.25 -19.10 -13.29
C GLU A 331 -7.81 -18.99 -11.87
N THR A 332 -7.47 -20.00 -11.07
CA THR A 332 -7.78 -20.06 -9.63
C THR A 332 -6.52 -19.72 -8.85
N SER A 333 -6.65 -18.81 -7.89
CA SER A 333 -5.62 -18.48 -6.89
C SER A 333 -6.02 -19.03 -5.53
N LYS A 334 -5.07 -19.25 -4.63
CA LYS A 334 -5.38 -19.57 -3.23
C LYS A 334 -5.28 -18.33 -2.36
N MET A 335 -6.24 -18.14 -1.48
CA MET A 335 -6.27 -17.01 -0.57
C MET A 335 -6.83 -17.34 0.81
N SER A 336 -6.70 -16.42 1.74
CA SER A 336 -7.43 -16.40 3.00
C SER A 336 -7.60 -14.95 3.49
N VAL A 337 -8.48 -14.75 4.46
CA VAL A 337 -8.81 -13.44 5.02
C VAL A 337 -8.74 -13.52 6.55
N ALA A 338 -8.09 -12.53 7.15
CA ALA A 338 -7.94 -12.42 8.59
C ALA A 338 -8.59 -11.14 9.14
N PHE A 339 -9.03 -11.21 10.39
CA PHE A 339 -9.62 -10.11 11.12
C PHE A 339 -9.05 -10.02 12.54
N TRP A 340 -8.52 -8.85 12.89
CA TRP A 340 -8.17 -8.50 14.26
C TRP A 340 -9.25 -7.59 14.81
N TYR A 341 -9.78 -7.96 15.96
CA TYR A 341 -10.71 -7.15 16.71
C TYR A 341 -10.19 -6.99 18.14
N PRO A 342 -10.22 -5.80 18.74
CA PRO A 342 -9.79 -5.56 20.12
C PRO A 342 -10.97 -5.81 21.10
N PRO A 343 -11.14 -7.04 21.63
CA PRO A 343 -12.22 -7.30 22.59
C PRO A 343 -12.04 -6.42 23.82
N ASP A 344 -13.15 -5.86 24.32
CA ASP A 344 -13.19 -5.02 25.52
C ASP A 344 -12.21 -3.83 25.49
N GLY A 345 -11.80 -3.38 24.30
CA GLY A 345 -10.84 -2.28 24.12
C GLY A 345 -9.39 -2.64 24.48
N LEU A 346 -9.09 -3.93 24.71
CA LEU A 346 -7.74 -4.41 24.94
C LEU A 346 -6.97 -4.50 23.61
N PRO A 347 -5.68 -4.11 23.58
CA PRO A 347 -4.88 -4.23 22.37
C PRO A 347 -4.77 -5.70 21.92
N TRP A 348 -5.06 -5.96 20.65
CA TRP A 348 -4.80 -7.27 20.06
C TRP A 348 -3.29 -7.49 19.83
N HIS A 349 -2.89 -8.76 19.69
CA HIS A 349 -1.54 -9.16 19.28
C HIS A 349 -1.54 -9.79 17.89
N GLY A 350 -0.39 -9.82 17.22
CA GLY A 350 -0.32 -10.19 15.80
C GLY A 350 -0.88 -11.58 15.47
N SER A 351 -0.63 -12.57 16.31
CA SER A 351 -1.18 -13.93 16.12
C SER A 351 -2.62 -14.11 16.60
N GLY A 352 -3.21 -13.13 17.29
CA GLY A 352 -4.54 -13.22 17.90
C GLY A 352 -5.67 -12.83 16.97
N HIS A 353 -5.56 -13.15 15.68
CA HIS A 353 -6.63 -12.89 14.71
C HIS A 353 -7.60 -14.04 14.58
N PHE A 354 -8.77 -13.69 14.05
CA PHE A 354 -9.70 -14.63 13.47
C PHE A 354 -9.40 -14.81 11.98
N SER A 355 -9.73 -15.98 11.45
CA SER A 355 -9.65 -16.29 10.04
C SER A 355 -10.96 -16.87 9.53
N ILE A 356 -11.23 -16.66 8.25
CA ILE A 356 -12.40 -17.20 7.55
C ILE A 356 -12.32 -18.71 7.30
N SER A 357 -11.12 -19.28 7.42
CA SER A 357 -10.85 -20.70 7.17
C SER A 357 -9.59 -21.14 7.92
N CYS A 358 -9.48 -22.43 8.21
CA CYS A 358 -8.29 -23.03 8.81
C CYS A 358 -7.21 -23.45 7.79
N ASP A 359 -7.51 -23.36 6.49
CA ASP A 359 -6.56 -23.50 5.38
C ASP A 359 -6.95 -22.59 4.21
N TRP A 360 -6.15 -22.58 3.15
CA TRP A 360 -6.42 -21.86 1.91
C TRP A 360 -7.83 -22.12 1.36
N ILE A 361 -8.48 -21.05 0.91
CA ILE A 361 -9.68 -21.12 0.07
C ILE A 361 -9.33 -20.82 -1.40
N SER A 362 -10.18 -21.26 -2.31
CA SER A 362 -10.00 -21.01 -3.75
C SER A 362 -10.63 -19.67 -4.15
N LEU A 363 -9.92 -18.88 -4.94
CA LEU A 363 -10.39 -17.64 -5.58
C LEU A 363 -10.35 -17.82 -7.10
N ASP A 364 -11.52 -17.90 -7.71
CA ASP A 364 -11.67 -18.02 -9.16
C ASP A 364 -11.86 -16.66 -9.81
N VAL A 365 -10.99 -16.31 -10.76
CA VAL A 365 -11.13 -15.08 -11.54
C VAL A 365 -11.82 -15.40 -12.85
N ILE A 366 -13.13 -15.20 -12.95
CA ILE A 366 -13.88 -15.71 -14.09
C ILE A 366 -13.88 -14.73 -15.27
N PRO A 367 -13.71 -15.18 -16.52
CA PRO A 367 -13.82 -14.30 -17.67
C PRO A 367 -15.25 -13.76 -17.80
N GLY A 368 -15.36 -12.49 -18.21
CA GLY A 368 -16.66 -11.92 -18.54
C GLY A 368 -17.36 -12.70 -19.64
N ARG A 369 -18.63 -13.08 -19.40
CA ARG A 369 -19.50 -13.58 -20.46
C ARG A 369 -19.81 -12.43 -21.40
N SER A 370 -19.01 -12.27 -22.45
CA SER A 370 -19.36 -11.39 -23.54
C SER A 370 -20.67 -11.90 -24.14
N VAL A 371 -21.78 -11.18 -23.93
CA VAL A 371 -22.81 -11.14 -24.97
C VAL A 371 -22.09 -10.54 -26.16
N VAL A 372 -21.63 -11.40 -27.07
CA VAL A 372 -21.13 -11.01 -28.38
C VAL A 372 -22.32 -10.36 -29.09
N ARG A 373 -22.51 -9.05 -28.87
CA ARG A 373 -22.98 -8.23 -29.97
C ARG A 373 -21.84 -8.27 -30.97
N THR A 374 -22.06 -8.99 -32.06
CA THR A 374 -21.28 -8.92 -33.29
C THR A 374 -21.30 -7.47 -33.79
N GLY A 375 -20.55 -6.61 -33.12
CA GLY A 375 -20.16 -5.29 -33.57
C GLY A 375 -18.69 -5.40 -33.92
N THR A 376 -18.39 -5.40 -35.21
CA THR A 376 -17.04 -5.39 -35.75
C THR A 376 -16.27 -4.19 -35.20
N SER A 377 -15.55 -4.38 -34.08
CA SER A 377 -14.56 -3.42 -33.58
C SER A 377 -13.29 -3.59 -34.42
N SER A 378 -13.27 -2.97 -35.58
CA SER A 378 -12.03 -2.82 -36.35
C SER A 378 -11.12 -1.82 -35.62
N SER A 379 -10.00 -2.31 -35.10
CA SER A 379 -8.91 -1.51 -34.52
C SER A 379 -8.21 -0.67 -35.61
N GLY A 380 -8.87 0.38 -36.09
CA GLY A 380 -8.33 1.27 -37.12
C GLY A 380 -7.31 2.27 -36.58
N SER A 381 -7.29 2.55 -35.28
CA SER A 381 -6.50 3.64 -34.68
C SER A 381 -4.98 3.45 -34.76
N GLY A 382 -4.48 2.23 -34.59
CA GLY A 382 -3.04 1.93 -34.64
C GLY A 382 -2.42 2.10 -36.03
N VAL A 383 -3.18 1.76 -37.08
CA VAL A 383 -2.74 1.91 -38.48
C VAL A 383 -2.66 3.39 -38.87
N PHE A 384 -3.62 4.21 -38.42
CA PHE A 384 -3.59 5.65 -38.66
C PHE A 384 -2.42 6.35 -37.95
N ALA A 385 -2.09 5.94 -36.72
CA ALA A 385 -0.95 6.50 -35.99
C ALA A 385 0.39 6.20 -36.68
N LEU A 386 0.57 4.97 -37.19
CA LEU A 386 1.76 4.59 -37.94
C LEU A 386 1.87 5.35 -39.28
N LEU A 387 0.75 5.53 -39.97
CA LEU A 387 0.69 6.30 -41.22
C LEU A 387 1.06 7.77 -40.98
N LEU A 388 0.53 8.39 -39.93
CA LEU A 388 0.83 9.78 -39.58
C LEU A 388 2.30 9.96 -39.15
N SER A 389 2.89 9.00 -38.45
CA SER A 389 4.30 9.07 -38.05
C SER A 389 5.25 8.98 -39.26
N VAL A 390 4.95 8.11 -40.22
CA VAL A 390 5.72 7.99 -41.47
C VAL A 390 5.58 9.25 -42.32
N VAL A 391 4.36 9.79 -42.47
CA VAL A 391 4.13 11.04 -43.22
C VAL A 391 4.86 12.22 -42.58
N SER A 392 4.86 12.32 -41.25
CA SER A 392 5.60 13.34 -40.49
C SER A 392 7.11 13.23 -40.72
N LEU A 393 7.66 12.01 -40.67
CA LEU A 393 9.07 11.76 -40.91
C LEU A 393 9.47 12.16 -42.34
N CYS A 394 8.70 11.74 -43.36
CA CYS A 394 8.94 12.13 -44.74
C CYS A 394 8.86 13.65 -44.96
N GLY A 395 7.87 14.31 -44.32
CA GLY A 395 7.72 15.76 -44.38
C GLY A 395 8.93 16.51 -43.80
N SER A 396 9.44 16.06 -42.65
CA SER A 396 10.62 16.68 -42.01
C SER A 396 11.89 16.55 -42.85
N VAL A 397 12.13 15.38 -43.46
CA VAL A 397 13.26 15.16 -44.37
C VAL A 397 13.16 16.06 -45.60
N PHE A 398 11.96 16.18 -46.19
CA PHE A 398 11.73 17.03 -47.36
C PHE A 398 11.96 18.52 -47.06
N VAL A 399 11.45 19.02 -45.93
CA VAL A 399 11.67 20.41 -45.51
C VAL A 399 13.16 20.67 -45.24
N GLY A 400 13.85 19.73 -44.56
CA GLY A 400 15.29 19.82 -44.33
C GLY A 400 16.07 19.90 -45.65
N TYR A 401 15.77 19.02 -46.61
CA TYR A 401 16.37 19.06 -47.94
C TYR A 401 16.08 20.39 -48.66
N TRP A 402 14.83 20.85 -48.66
CA TRP A 402 14.45 22.07 -49.36
C TRP A 402 15.12 23.34 -48.79
N VAL A 403 15.29 23.41 -47.47
CA VAL A 403 15.98 24.52 -46.81
C VAL A 403 17.48 24.53 -47.13
N ILE A 404 18.11 23.35 -47.18
CA ILE A 404 19.55 23.21 -47.45
C ILE A 404 19.87 23.51 -48.93
N TYR A 405 19.04 23.02 -49.85
CA TYR A 405 19.32 23.08 -51.29
C TYR A 405 18.68 24.28 -52.01
N ARG A 406 18.05 25.23 -51.28
CA ARG A 406 17.53 26.46 -51.89
C ARG A 406 18.68 27.43 -52.22
N PRO A 407 18.92 27.78 -53.49
CA PRO A 407 19.94 28.77 -53.84
C PRO A 407 19.53 30.16 -53.34
N ARG A 408 20.30 30.73 -52.41
CA ARG A 408 20.17 32.14 -52.01
C ARG A 408 20.74 33.04 -53.11
N ARG A 409 19.89 33.50 -54.03
CA ARG A 409 20.25 34.65 -54.88
C ARG A 409 19.88 35.94 -54.15
N ILE A 410 20.86 36.56 -53.50
CA ILE A 410 20.75 37.93 -53.01
C ILE A 410 21.41 38.81 -54.08
N PRO A 411 20.67 39.67 -54.80
CA PRO A 411 21.29 40.61 -55.73
C PRO A 411 22.11 41.65 -54.96
N PHE A 412 23.35 41.84 -55.36
CA PHE A 412 24.30 42.77 -54.76
C PHE A 412 24.05 44.18 -55.32
N THR A 413 23.78 45.16 -54.46
CA THR A 413 23.84 46.59 -54.81
C THR A 413 25.10 47.19 -54.19
N PRO A 414 26.05 47.71 -54.99
CA PRO A 414 27.26 48.34 -54.45
C PRO A 414 26.94 49.73 -53.87
N MET A 415 27.59 50.09 -52.77
CA MET A 415 27.51 51.43 -52.16
C MET A 415 28.42 52.41 -52.91
N GLU A 416 27.86 53.56 -53.32
CA GLU A 416 28.65 54.73 -53.72
C GLU A 416 29.39 55.29 -52.50
N THR A 417 30.71 55.41 -52.62
CA THR A 417 31.57 56.12 -51.67
C THR A 417 31.57 57.62 -51.99
N GLN A 418 30.92 58.41 -51.13
CA GLN A 418 31.14 59.85 -51.05
C GLN A 418 32.06 60.10 -49.84
N MET A 419 33.35 60.32 -50.10
CA MET A 419 34.29 60.93 -49.14
C MET A 419 34.34 62.44 -49.40
N GLU A 420 33.62 63.20 -48.59
CA GLU A 420 33.96 64.56 -48.13
C GLU A 420 34.51 64.36 -46.70
N ASN A 421 35.58 64.98 -46.18
CA ASN A 421 36.31 66.19 -46.52
C ASN A 421 37.64 66.20 -45.73
N ILE A 422 38.67 66.82 -46.34
CA ILE A 422 39.93 67.35 -45.74
C ILE A 422 41.03 66.34 -45.38
#